data_AF-I2NBB5-F1
#
_entry.id   AF-I2NBB5-F1
#
_cell.length_a   1.000
_cell.length_b   1.000
_cell.length_c   1.000
_cell.angle_alpha   90.00
_cell.angle_beta   90.00
_cell.angle_gamma   90.00
#
_symmetry.space_group_name_H-M   'P 1'
#
loop_
_entity.id
_entity.type
_entity.pdbx_description
1 polymer ?
#
loop_
_entity_poly.entity_id
_entity_poly.type
_entity_poly.pdbx_seq_one_letter_code
_entity_poly.pdbx_strand_id
1 'polypeptide(L)'
;MTVHEHGDRLAAAIAAHPVLDTVGDLVRLLSQLPPDMALTLDQHVRADPAEPTEVYTITPRLVGLVDEETAQTVPGLQLGTVYVPADGDEGAQAAAAARRDLLPENALARAGARILDGRELPAGLKDLTGVLQDVGLLLGEGAKWLSQDDPAMTSLQVEAGRLGHAAARITQLADTVEAPEW
;
A
#
# COMPACT_ATOMS: atom_id res chain seq x y z
N MET A 1 36.11 -2.06 1.60
CA MET A 1 34.82 -1.57 1.11
C MET A 1 33.86 -1.64 2.29
N THR A 2 33.38 -0.50 2.76
CA THR A 2 32.57 -0.43 4.00
C THR A 2 31.10 -0.74 3.69
N VAL A 3 30.33 -1.14 4.71
CA VAL A 3 28.89 -1.49 4.58
C VAL A 3 28.07 -0.35 3.93
N HIS A 4 28.47 0.90 4.15
CA HIS A 4 27.82 2.08 3.60
C HIS A 4 28.01 2.22 2.07
N GLU A 5 29.23 2.00 1.57
CA GLU A 5 29.53 2.03 0.12
C GLU A 5 28.77 0.96 -0.67
N HIS A 6 28.44 -0.16 -0.02
CA HIS A 6 27.66 -1.23 -0.64
C HIS A 6 26.18 -0.85 -0.76
N GLY A 7 25.59 -0.27 0.29
CA GLY A 7 24.21 0.20 0.28
C GLY A 7 23.95 1.29 -0.77
N ASP A 8 24.87 2.26 -0.88
CA ASP A 8 24.77 3.35 -1.86
C ASP A 8 24.81 2.83 -3.30
N ARG A 9 25.62 1.80 -3.58
CA ARG A 9 25.68 1.17 -4.91
C ARG A 9 24.37 0.47 -5.27
N LEU A 10 23.75 -0.24 -4.31
CA LEU A 10 22.47 -0.90 -4.52
C LEU A 10 21.36 0.12 -4.78
N ALA A 11 21.31 1.18 -3.98
CA ALA A 11 20.36 2.27 -4.16
C ALA A 11 20.53 2.94 -5.53
N ALA A 12 21.78 3.19 -5.96
CA ALA A 12 22.06 3.77 -7.27
C ALA A 12 21.65 2.85 -8.42
N ALA A 13 21.88 1.53 -8.31
CA ALA A 13 21.45 0.56 -9.32
C ALA A 13 19.92 0.55 -9.46
N ILE A 14 19.19 0.54 -8.34
CA ILE A 14 17.71 0.57 -8.36
C ILE A 14 17.20 1.91 -8.91
N ALA A 15 17.78 3.04 -8.49
CA ALA A 15 17.40 4.38 -8.95
C ALA A 15 17.64 4.59 -10.46
N ALA A 16 18.54 3.83 -11.08
CA ALA A 16 18.77 3.87 -12.52
C ALA A 16 17.68 3.17 -13.34
N HIS A 17 16.81 2.37 -12.70
CA HIS A 17 15.67 1.69 -13.35
C HIS A 17 14.37 1.99 -12.57
N PRO A 18 13.91 3.26 -12.52
CA PRO A 18 12.74 3.65 -11.73
C PRO A 18 11.44 2.98 -12.20
N VAL A 19 11.44 2.51 -13.44
CA VAL A 19 10.32 1.90 -14.18
C VAL A 19 10.84 0.66 -14.88
N LEU A 20 10.09 -0.45 -14.82
CA LEU A 20 10.41 -1.73 -15.45
C LEU A 20 9.32 -2.12 -16.44
N ASP A 21 9.36 -1.55 -17.64
CA ASP A 21 8.34 -1.77 -18.67
C ASP A 21 8.53 -3.10 -19.42
N THR A 22 9.73 -3.69 -19.35
CA THR A 22 10.03 -4.96 -20.03
C THR A 22 10.76 -5.95 -19.13
N VAL A 23 10.64 -7.24 -19.49
CA VAL A 23 11.45 -8.30 -18.88
C VAL A 23 12.95 -8.05 -19.09
N GLY A 24 13.33 -7.39 -20.19
CA GLY A 24 14.72 -7.02 -20.45
C GLY A 24 15.27 -6.01 -19.44
N ASP A 25 14.44 -5.06 -19.01
CA ASP A 25 14.81 -4.08 -17.97
C ASP A 25 14.96 -4.74 -16.62
N LEU A 26 14.07 -5.68 -16.28
CA LEU A 26 14.20 -6.49 -15.08
C LEU A 26 15.49 -7.32 -15.09
N VAL A 27 15.81 -8.01 -16.19
CA VAL A 27 17.06 -8.77 -16.32
C VAL A 27 18.28 -7.86 -16.16
N ARG A 28 18.24 -6.66 -16.75
CA ARG A 28 19.32 -5.67 -16.64
C ARG A 28 19.50 -5.21 -15.20
N LEU A 29 18.42 -4.91 -14.48
CA LEU A 29 18.46 -4.56 -13.06
C LEU A 29 19.05 -5.72 -12.23
N LEU A 30 18.51 -6.93 -12.38
CA LEU A 30 18.95 -8.09 -11.60
C LEU A 30 20.43 -8.42 -11.83
N SER A 31 20.97 -8.17 -13.03
CA SER A 31 22.40 -8.36 -13.31
C SER A 31 23.33 -7.40 -12.55
N GLN A 32 22.80 -6.30 -12.00
CA GLN A 32 23.53 -5.30 -11.22
C GLN A 32 23.41 -5.53 -9.71
N LEU A 33 22.58 -6.48 -9.29
CA LEU A 33 22.29 -6.79 -7.90
C LEU A 33 23.01 -8.08 -7.45
N PRO A 34 23.22 -8.28 -6.13
CA PRO A 34 23.71 -9.54 -5.60
C PRO A 34 22.79 -10.71 -6.02
N PRO A 35 23.35 -11.85 -6.44
CA PRO A 35 22.59 -12.98 -6.97
C PRO A 35 21.67 -13.64 -5.92
N ASP A 36 21.97 -13.44 -4.64
CA ASP A 36 21.28 -13.94 -3.46
C ASP A 36 20.36 -12.89 -2.81
N MET A 37 20.22 -11.71 -3.42
CA MET A 37 19.31 -10.68 -2.91
C MET A 37 17.86 -11.19 -2.98
N ALA A 38 17.19 -11.17 -1.83
CA ALA A 38 15.80 -11.59 -1.73
C ALA A 38 14.90 -10.70 -2.59
N LEU A 39 14.00 -11.33 -3.34
CA LEU A 39 13.00 -10.69 -4.19
C LEU A 39 11.63 -10.85 -3.56
N THR A 40 10.91 -9.74 -3.40
CA THR A 40 9.54 -9.70 -2.88
C THR A 40 8.63 -8.92 -3.81
N LEU A 41 7.33 -9.15 -3.71
CA LEU A 41 6.32 -8.41 -4.46
C LEU A 41 5.52 -7.54 -3.47
N ASP A 42 5.32 -6.27 -3.81
CA ASP A 42 4.28 -5.47 -3.17
C ASP A 42 2.94 -5.87 -3.78
N GLN A 43 2.05 -6.44 -2.95
CA GLN A 43 0.71 -6.84 -3.38
C GLN A 43 -0.25 -5.66 -3.53
N HIS A 44 0.17 -4.46 -3.12
CA HIS A 44 -0.66 -3.26 -3.17
C HIS A 44 -0.19 -2.34 -4.29
N VAL A 45 -1.12 -2.02 -5.19
CA VAL A 45 -0.98 -0.89 -6.09
C VAL A 45 -0.89 0.39 -5.26
N ARG A 46 0.03 1.29 -5.63
CA ARG A 46 0.15 2.62 -5.02
C ARG A 46 -0.22 3.72 -6.00
N ALA A 47 -0.86 4.77 -5.50
CA ALA A 47 -1.41 5.84 -6.31
C ALA A 47 -1.25 7.20 -5.62
N ASP A 48 -1.25 8.27 -6.41
CA ASP A 48 -1.50 9.61 -5.88
C ASP A 48 -2.97 9.96 -6.15
N PRO A 49 -3.82 10.09 -5.12
CA PRO A 49 -5.23 10.41 -5.32
C PRO A 49 -5.47 11.79 -5.97
N ALA A 50 -4.46 12.64 -6.07
CA ALA A 50 -4.55 13.93 -6.75
C ALA A 50 -4.42 13.85 -8.28
N GLU A 51 -3.97 12.71 -8.83
CA GLU A 51 -3.73 12.53 -10.27
C GLU A 51 -4.92 11.79 -10.92
N PRO A 52 -5.76 12.46 -11.73
CA PRO A 52 -7.02 11.89 -12.21
C PRO A 52 -6.87 10.94 -13.41
N THR A 53 -5.73 10.96 -14.11
CA THR A 53 -5.48 10.11 -15.28
C THR A 53 -4.21 9.29 -15.04
N GLU A 54 -4.39 7.99 -14.83
CA GLU A 54 -3.33 7.11 -14.37
C GLU A 54 -3.14 5.89 -15.27
N VAL A 55 -1.88 5.46 -15.43
CA VAL A 55 -1.50 4.18 -16.03
C VAL A 55 -0.59 3.40 -15.08
N TYR A 56 -0.62 2.08 -15.16
CA TYR A 56 0.20 1.23 -14.30
C TYR A 56 1.61 1.04 -14.86
N THR A 57 2.59 1.08 -13.96
CA THR A 57 3.92 0.54 -14.21
C THR A 57 4.46 -0.25 -13.01
N ILE A 58 5.57 -0.97 -13.24
CA ILE A 58 6.30 -1.72 -12.23
C ILE A 58 7.50 -0.89 -11.79
N THR A 59 7.65 -0.69 -10.48
CA THR A 59 8.79 0.02 -9.90
C THR A 59 9.58 -0.87 -8.94
N PRO A 60 10.92 -0.88 -9.00
CA PRO A 60 11.76 -1.56 -8.02
C PRO A 60 12.04 -0.66 -6.81
N ARG A 61 12.07 -1.27 -5.62
CA ARG A 61 12.34 -0.57 -4.36
C ARG A 61 13.33 -1.37 -3.52
N LEU A 62 14.28 -0.68 -2.91
CA LEU A 62 15.14 -1.26 -1.89
C LEU A 62 14.38 -1.27 -0.55
N VAL A 63 14.21 -2.46 0.02
CA VAL A 63 13.54 -2.66 1.31
C VAL A 63 14.46 -3.37 2.29
N GLY A 64 14.24 -3.16 3.58
CA GLY A 64 14.85 -3.99 4.63
C GLY A 64 13.96 -5.18 4.92
N LEU A 65 14.49 -6.39 4.77
CA LEU A 65 13.83 -7.64 5.12
C LEU A 65 14.50 -8.20 6.37
N VAL A 66 13.71 -8.82 7.25
CA VAL A 66 14.28 -9.51 8.41
C VAL A 66 14.64 -10.93 7.98
N ASP A 67 15.91 -11.27 8.09
CA ASP A 67 16.39 -12.63 7.93
C ASP A 67 15.88 -13.49 9.10
N GLU A 68 15.12 -14.54 8.80
CA GLU A 68 14.44 -15.34 9.83
C GLU A 68 15.40 -16.14 10.73
N GLU A 69 16.60 -16.45 10.23
CA GLU A 69 17.57 -17.27 10.94
C GLU A 69 18.43 -16.42 11.89
N THR A 70 18.78 -15.22 11.46
CA THR A 70 19.69 -14.32 12.18
C THR A 70 18.98 -13.16 12.88
N ALA A 71 17.69 -12.94 12.58
CA ALA A 71 16.90 -11.78 12.98
C ALA A 71 17.52 -10.43 12.56
N GLN A 72 18.43 -10.43 11.59
CA GLN A 72 19.07 -9.23 11.09
C GLN A 72 18.31 -8.65 9.90
N THR A 73 18.30 -7.32 9.80
CA THR A 73 17.77 -6.66 8.61
C THR A 73 18.77 -6.74 7.46
N VAL A 74 18.38 -7.41 6.38
CA VAL A 74 19.13 -7.55 5.14
C VAL A 74 18.43 -6.79 4.00
N PRO A 75 19.18 -6.28 3.00
CA PRO A 75 18.56 -5.60 1.86
C PRO A 75 17.83 -6.61 0.96
N GLY A 76 16.63 -6.24 0.54
CA GLY A 76 15.84 -6.96 -0.46
C GLY A 76 15.37 -6.05 -1.58
N LEU A 77 15.12 -6.65 -2.74
CA LEU A 77 14.43 -6.01 -3.85
C LEU A 77 12.94 -6.27 -3.72
N GLN A 78 12.14 -5.20 -3.68
CA GLN A 78 10.69 -5.29 -3.81
C GLN A 78 10.28 -4.77 -5.19
N LEU A 79 9.43 -5.52 -5.91
CA LEU A 79 8.76 -5.03 -7.11
C LEU A 79 7.33 -4.66 -6.74
N GLY A 80 6.97 -3.40 -6.97
CA GLY A 80 5.62 -2.90 -6.73
C GLY A 80 4.96 -2.36 -7.98
N THR A 81 3.64 -2.28 -7.95
CA THR A 81 2.86 -1.65 -9.00
C THR A 81 2.46 -0.24 -8.57
N VAL A 82 2.66 0.74 -9.44
CA VAL A 82 2.38 2.15 -9.17
C VAL A 82 1.60 2.74 -10.34
N TYR A 83 0.63 3.58 -10.01
CA TYR A 83 -0.01 4.46 -10.96
C TYR A 83 0.84 5.70 -11.22
N VAL A 84 1.05 6.01 -12.50
CA VAL A 84 1.77 7.20 -12.95
C VAL A 84 0.90 8.03 -13.88
N PRO A 85 1.14 9.35 -13.99
CA PRO A 85 0.36 10.22 -14.88
C PRO A 85 0.40 9.73 -16.33
N ALA A 86 -0.77 9.47 -16.91
CA ALA A 86 -0.88 8.96 -18.27
C ALA A 86 -0.33 9.94 -19.33
N ASP A 87 -0.57 11.24 -19.10
CA ASP A 87 -0.17 12.33 -20.01
C ASP A 87 1.24 12.89 -19.67
N GLY A 88 1.93 12.29 -18.70
CA GLY A 88 3.29 12.68 -18.33
C GLY A 88 4.34 12.19 -19.35
N ASP A 89 5.42 12.95 -19.51
CA ASP A 89 6.60 12.45 -20.23
C ASP A 89 7.31 11.34 -19.42
N GLU A 90 8.26 10.63 -20.06
CA GLU A 90 9.01 9.55 -19.41
C GLU A 90 9.68 9.97 -18.10
N GLY A 91 10.14 11.22 -18.02
CA GLY A 91 10.78 11.77 -16.82
C GLY A 91 9.78 11.98 -15.69
N ALA A 92 8.61 12.53 -15.99
CA ALA A 92 7.53 12.72 -15.04
C ALA A 92 6.99 11.37 -14.53
N GLN A 93 6.81 10.39 -15.42
CA GLN A 93 6.38 9.04 -15.05
C GLN A 93 7.42 8.34 -14.19
N ALA A 94 8.71 8.43 -14.54
CA ALA A 94 9.80 7.88 -13.73
C ALA A 94 9.88 8.53 -12.35
N ALA A 95 9.71 9.85 -12.27
CA ALA A 95 9.69 10.58 -11.00
C ALA A 95 8.50 10.14 -10.13
N ALA A 96 7.31 10.00 -10.72
CA ALA A 96 6.12 9.51 -10.03
C ALA A 96 6.29 8.06 -9.54
N ALA A 97 6.81 7.16 -10.38
CA ALA A 97 7.04 5.76 -10.02
C ALA A 97 8.04 5.61 -8.85
N ALA A 98 9.08 6.43 -8.83
CA ALA A 98 10.13 6.41 -7.80
C ALA A 98 9.68 6.98 -6.44
N ARG A 99 8.49 7.59 -6.34
CA ARG A 99 7.98 8.16 -5.09
C ARG A 99 7.79 7.09 -4.01
N ARG A 100 8.39 7.35 -2.86
CA ARG A 100 8.32 6.45 -1.69
C ARG A 100 7.15 6.74 -0.76
N ASP A 101 6.58 7.94 -0.86
CA ASP A 101 5.46 8.44 -0.07
C ASP A 101 4.09 7.98 -0.59
N LEU A 102 4.03 7.33 -1.76
CA LEU A 102 2.77 6.82 -2.29
C LEU A 102 2.18 5.73 -1.40
N LEU A 103 0.93 5.91 -1.04
CA LEU A 103 0.15 4.98 -0.25
C LEU A 103 -0.56 3.96 -1.14
N PRO A 104 -0.96 2.80 -0.58
CA PRO A 104 -1.87 1.89 -1.26
C PRO A 104 -3.14 2.59 -1.76
N GLU A 105 -3.56 2.24 -2.97
CA GLU A 105 -4.80 2.73 -3.58
C GLU A 105 -6.03 2.14 -2.87
N ASN A 106 -5.97 0.85 -2.56
CA ASN A 106 -6.99 0.17 -1.75
C ASN A 106 -7.09 0.77 -0.34
N ALA A 107 -8.31 1.16 0.06
CA ALA A 107 -8.57 1.83 1.34
C ALA A 107 -8.17 1.01 2.58
N LEU A 108 -8.38 -0.31 2.57
CA LEU A 108 -8.00 -1.17 3.69
C LEU A 108 -6.47 -1.29 3.81
N ALA A 109 -5.79 -1.49 2.69
CA ALA A 109 -4.33 -1.55 2.67
C ALA A 109 -3.71 -0.20 3.10
N ARG A 110 -4.30 0.91 2.67
CA ARG A 110 -3.89 2.26 3.08
C ARG A 110 -4.08 2.48 4.57
N ALA A 111 -5.24 2.12 5.11
CA ALA A 111 -5.50 2.17 6.55
C ALA A 111 -4.45 1.39 7.33
N GLY A 112 -4.15 0.16 6.90
CA GLY A 112 -3.10 -0.67 7.51
C GLY A 112 -1.72 -0.03 7.47
N ALA A 113 -1.30 0.49 6.31
CA ALA A 113 -0.01 1.17 6.16
C ALA A 113 0.12 2.37 7.11
N ARG A 114 -0.92 3.19 7.22
CA ARG A 114 -0.95 4.38 8.10
C ARG A 114 -0.93 4.03 9.58
N ILE A 115 -1.67 3.00 9.97
CA ILE A 115 -1.69 2.50 11.35
C ILE A 115 -0.31 1.96 11.74
N LEU A 116 0.37 1.25 10.83
CA LEU A 116 1.72 0.72 11.07
C LEU A 116 2.80 1.80 11.11
N ASP A 117 2.68 2.87 10.34
CA ASP A 117 3.59 4.04 10.44
C ASP A 117 3.47 4.69 11.83
N GLY A 118 2.26 4.70 12.42
CA GLY A 118 1.98 5.26 13.74
C GLY A 118 1.88 6.78 13.73
N ARG A 119 2.71 7.49 12.95
CA ARG A 119 2.58 8.96 12.78
C ARG A 119 1.30 9.36 12.06
N GLU A 120 0.79 8.48 11.20
CA GLU A 120 -0.48 8.68 10.48
C GLU A 120 -1.66 7.93 11.14
N LEU A 121 -1.54 7.52 12.40
CA LEU A 121 -2.57 6.74 13.10
C LEU A 121 -3.98 7.38 13.02
N PRO A 122 -4.17 8.69 13.29
CA PRO A 122 -5.49 9.32 13.14
C PRO A 122 -6.06 9.18 11.73
N ALA A 123 -5.23 9.36 10.70
CA ALA A 123 -5.66 9.23 9.31
C ALA A 123 -5.97 7.77 8.94
N GLY A 124 -5.17 6.82 9.42
CA GLY A 124 -5.40 5.38 9.22
C GLY A 124 -6.70 4.88 9.87
N LEU A 125 -7.03 5.38 11.06
CA LEU A 125 -8.32 5.10 11.69
C LEU A 125 -9.50 5.69 10.90
N LYS A 126 -9.32 6.88 10.30
CA LYS A 126 -10.34 7.49 9.44
C LYS A 126 -10.56 6.70 8.14
N ASP A 127 -9.50 6.22 7.51
CA ASP A 127 -9.63 5.29 6.37
C ASP A 127 -10.37 4.01 6.78
N LEU A 128 -10.04 3.44 7.94
CA LEU A 128 -10.70 2.24 8.46
C LEU A 128 -12.20 2.46 8.72
N THR A 129 -12.59 3.63 9.25
CA THR A 129 -14.00 4.03 9.34
C THR A 129 -14.68 3.97 7.98
N GLY A 130 -14.05 4.53 6.94
CA GLY A 130 -14.58 4.48 5.57
C GLY A 130 -14.82 3.05 5.09
N VAL A 131 -13.84 2.16 5.28
CA VAL A 131 -13.96 0.75 4.92
C VAL A 131 -15.13 0.08 5.66
N LEU A 132 -15.30 0.32 6.96
CA LEU A 132 -16.40 -0.25 7.74
C LEU A 132 -17.77 0.25 7.28
N GLN A 133 -17.85 1.54 6.91
CA GLN A 133 -19.06 2.13 6.34
C GLN A 133 -19.41 1.51 5.00
N ASP A 134 -18.43 1.35 4.11
CA ASP A 134 -18.63 0.73 2.78
C ASP A 134 -19.08 -0.73 2.91
N VAL A 135 -18.42 -1.51 3.78
CA VAL A 135 -18.83 -2.91 4.05
C VAL A 135 -20.24 -2.95 4.63
N GLY A 136 -20.55 -2.08 5.61
CA GLY A 136 -21.89 -1.99 6.18
C GLY A 136 -22.95 -1.64 5.14
N LEU A 137 -22.67 -0.69 4.25
CA LEU A 137 -23.55 -0.33 3.15
C LEU A 137 -23.77 -1.50 2.19
N LEU A 138 -22.70 -2.19 1.77
CA LEU A 138 -22.79 -3.35 0.87
C LEU A 138 -23.60 -4.49 1.48
N LEU A 139 -23.44 -4.78 2.77
CA LEU A 139 -24.26 -5.78 3.47
C LEU A 139 -25.73 -5.35 3.54
N GLY A 140 -25.99 -4.06 3.81
CA GLY A 140 -27.33 -3.49 3.84
C GLY A 140 -28.03 -3.53 2.47
N GLU A 141 -27.33 -3.20 1.39
CA GLU A 141 -27.82 -3.31 0.02
C GLU A 141 -28.01 -4.78 -0.39
N GLY A 142 -27.05 -5.65 -0.05
CA GLY A 142 -27.13 -7.09 -0.29
C GLY A 142 -28.37 -7.72 0.36
N ALA A 143 -28.70 -7.31 1.59
CA ALA A 143 -29.88 -7.79 2.30
C ALA A 143 -31.19 -7.46 1.58
N LYS A 144 -31.26 -6.41 0.76
CA LYS A 144 -32.46 -6.04 -0.01
C LYS A 144 -32.77 -7.01 -1.14
N TRP A 145 -31.80 -7.83 -1.56
CA TRP A 145 -31.98 -8.88 -2.56
C TRP A 145 -32.51 -10.18 -1.98
N LEU A 146 -32.61 -10.29 -0.65
CA LEU A 146 -33.20 -11.44 0.02
C LEU A 146 -34.72 -11.23 0.21
N SER A 147 -35.44 -12.35 0.33
CA SER A 147 -36.88 -12.30 0.65
C SER A 147 -37.09 -11.72 2.05
N GLN A 148 -38.21 -11.02 2.27
CA GLN A 148 -38.50 -10.41 3.58
C GLN A 148 -38.60 -11.42 4.72
N ASP A 149 -39.00 -12.66 4.41
CA ASP A 149 -39.10 -13.75 5.40
C ASP A 149 -37.77 -14.51 5.60
N ASP A 150 -36.70 -14.13 4.88
CA ASP A 150 -35.41 -14.76 5.01
C ASP A 150 -34.70 -14.27 6.30
N PRO A 151 -34.38 -15.15 7.27
CA PRO A 151 -33.68 -14.77 8.49
C PRO A 151 -32.28 -14.17 8.23
N ALA A 152 -31.66 -14.47 7.08
CA ALA A 152 -30.40 -13.87 6.67
C ALA A 152 -30.55 -12.37 6.36
N MET A 153 -31.72 -11.92 5.89
CA MET A 153 -32.02 -10.50 5.66
C MET A 153 -31.89 -9.70 6.97
N THR A 154 -32.55 -10.16 8.03
CA THR A 154 -32.49 -9.50 9.35
C THR A 154 -31.07 -9.53 9.91
N SER A 155 -30.38 -10.66 9.75
CA SER A 155 -29.00 -10.81 10.27
C SER A 155 -28.00 -9.88 9.57
N LEU A 156 -28.08 -9.75 8.24
CA LEU A 156 -27.25 -8.82 7.47
C LEU A 156 -27.52 -7.36 7.82
N GLN A 157 -28.79 -6.98 8.03
CA GLN A 157 -29.15 -5.62 8.47
C GLN A 157 -28.60 -5.29 9.86
N VAL A 158 -28.67 -6.25 10.80
CA VAL A 158 -28.08 -6.07 12.14
C VAL A 158 -26.56 -5.91 12.05
N GLU A 159 -25.89 -6.70 11.22
CA GLU A 159 -24.45 -6.62 11.06
C GLU A 159 -24.01 -5.31 10.39
N ALA A 160 -24.74 -4.85 9.37
CA ALA A 160 -24.56 -3.53 8.78
C ALA A 160 -24.67 -2.41 9.83
N GLY A 161 -25.67 -2.48 10.72
CA GLY A 161 -25.83 -1.54 11.82
C GLY A 161 -24.68 -1.58 12.83
N ARG A 162 -24.18 -2.78 13.17
CA ARG A 162 -23.01 -2.96 14.05
C ARG A 162 -21.75 -2.35 13.46
N LEU A 163 -21.51 -2.53 12.16
CA LEU A 163 -20.39 -1.92 11.45
C LEU A 163 -20.50 -0.39 11.46
N GLY A 164 -21.70 0.17 11.24
CA GLY A 164 -21.95 1.60 11.37
C GLY A 164 -21.63 2.14 12.78
N HIS A 165 -22.02 1.43 13.83
CA HIS A 165 -21.67 1.80 15.20
C HIS A 165 -20.17 1.66 15.50
N ALA A 166 -19.52 0.62 14.97
CA ALA A 166 -18.06 0.45 15.10
C ALA A 166 -17.31 1.59 14.42
N ALA A 167 -17.71 1.96 13.20
CA ALA A 167 -17.16 3.08 12.45
C ALA A 167 -17.28 4.39 13.24
N ALA A 168 -18.44 4.69 13.82
CA ALA A 168 -18.62 5.89 14.65
C ALA A 168 -17.70 5.91 15.88
N ARG A 169 -17.50 4.77 16.55
CA ARG A 169 -16.58 4.66 17.68
C ARG A 169 -15.13 4.84 17.27
N ILE A 170 -14.73 4.29 16.12
CA ILE A 170 -13.37 4.44 15.58
C ILE A 170 -13.12 5.88 15.17
N THR A 171 -14.10 6.57 14.58
CA THR A 171 -13.97 8.01 14.28
C THR A 171 -13.74 8.83 15.55
N GLN A 172 -14.49 8.58 16.62
CA GLN A 172 -14.27 9.25 17.91
C GLN A 172 -12.88 8.98 18.48
N LEU A 173 -12.39 7.74 18.34
CA LEU A 173 -11.03 7.40 18.72
C LEU A 173 -10.00 8.15 17.86
N ALA A 174 -10.22 8.23 16.55
CA ALA A 174 -9.34 8.92 15.62
C ALA A 174 -9.20 10.42 15.95
N ASP A 175 -10.25 11.04 16.47
CA ASP A 175 -10.23 12.45 16.86
C ASP A 175 -9.60 12.70 18.24
N THR A 176 -9.30 11.65 19.01
CA THR A 176 -8.74 11.75 20.37
C THR A 176 -7.36 11.12 20.52
N VAL A 177 -6.93 10.29 19.58
CA VAL A 177 -5.60 9.66 19.61
C VAL A 177 -4.53 10.63 19.12
N GLU A 178 -3.44 10.73 19.87
CA GLU A 178 -2.26 11.52 19.48
C GLU A 178 -1.27 10.64 18.72
N ALA A 179 -0.70 11.18 17.64
CA ALA A 179 0.38 10.53 16.94
C ALA A 179 1.63 10.55 17.85
N PRO A 180 2.38 9.43 17.94
CA PRO A 180 3.54 9.39 18.82
C PRO A 180 4.66 10.31 18.28
N GLU A 181 5.23 11.11 19.17
CA GLU A 181 6.37 12.00 18.90
C GLU A 181 7.68 11.26 19.21
N TRP A 182 8.24 10.51 18.27
CA TRP A 182 9.58 9.93 18.41
C TRP A 182 10.39 10.00 17.13
#